data_AF-K2FE54-F1
#
_entry.id   AF-K2FE54-F1
#
_cell.length_a   1.000
_cell.length_b   1.000
_cell.length_c   1.000
_cell.angle_alpha   90.00
_cell.angle_beta   90.00
_cell.angle_gamma   90.00
#
_symmetry.space_group_name_H-M   'P 1'
#
loop_
_entity.id
_entity.type
_entity.pdbx_description
1 polymer ?
#
loop_
_entity_poly.entity_id
_entity_poly.type
_entity_poly.pdbx_seq_one_letter_code
_entity_poly.pdbx_strand_id
1 'polypeptide(L)'
;MRLSYSALDTFQNCSLKYKFQNIDKIKEPKSKEAVFGTLIHGTMKFIHTPSLLPPKLEDALDYFSKNWNSDVFENELEERSAFSMGVSMIQEYYKKNNPNDFNIVDLESRFTIEIKNPKDQAQHIVSGIIDRIDKTEDGYEIIDYKTTKKMPSQDKVDNDLQLSVYLNAFLARYPKEIERLDKITVSLYYLKHGVKLSSTRTLEQLKTANQLFLDVIEQIEKGEFVPNVTPLCDWCGFQKICPMWKHKFKEERKIDTEEINTAIGDYINLKSAITSTKTQLAELQEKIAKYMEQEGVDRVFSEEGIIAQTLRKTYKYDEKQLKEILEPLDKWESVLKVDGIALKNIMAVLSPGVRQDVERARVLDKESKSLTIKKK
;
A
#
# COMPACT_ATOMS: atom_id res chain seq x y z
N MET A 1 6.89 -24.70 9.37
CA MET A 1 5.53 -24.07 9.39
C MET A 1 4.87 -24.15 8.02
N ARG A 2 3.53 -24.15 7.92
CA ARG A 2 2.79 -23.98 6.65
C ARG A 2 2.14 -22.59 6.60
N LEU A 3 2.38 -21.83 5.54
CA LEU A 3 1.87 -20.46 5.35
C LEU A 3 1.28 -20.28 3.94
N SER A 4 0.15 -19.60 3.80
CA SER A 4 -0.38 -19.18 2.49
C SER A 4 -0.04 -17.72 2.21
N TYR A 5 -0.12 -17.31 0.94
CA TYR A 5 0.03 -15.89 0.58
C TYR A 5 -1.00 -15.00 1.30
N SER A 6 -2.26 -15.41 1.35
CA SER A 6 -3.31 -14.67 2.06
C SER A 6 -3.02 -14.53 3.56
N ALA A 7 -2.45 -15.57 4.18
CA ALA A 7 -2.05 -15.54 5.58
C ALA A 7 -0.83 -14.63 5.80
N LEU A 8 0.14 -14.65 4.89
CA LEU A 8 1.27 -13.72 4.90
C LEU A 8 0.81 -12.26 4.78
N ASP A 9 -0.03 -11.95 3.80
CA ASP A 9 -0.59 -10.61 3.61
C ASP A 9 -1.40 -10.16 4.84
N THR A 10 -2.17 -11.06 5.45
CA THR A 10 -2.88 -10.79 6.70
C THR A 10 -1.91 -10.42 7.83
N PHE A 11 -0.80 -11.15 7.97
CA PHE A 11 0.21 -10.88 8.99
C PHE A 11 0.88 -9.53 8.77
N GLN A 12 1.28 -9.21 7.53
CA GLN A 12 1.90 -7.94 7.18
C GLN A 12 0.97 -6.75 7.42
N ASN A 13 -0.33 -6.91 7.11
CA ASN A 13 -1.31 -5.87 7.37
C ASN A 13 -1.58 -5.71 8.87
N CYS A 14 -1.78 -6.80 9.61
CA CYS A 14 -1.98 -6.79 11.07
C CYS A 14 -1.70 -8.17 11.67
N SER A 15 -0.60 -8.31 12.42
CA SER A 15 -0.20 -9.59 13.02
C SER A 15 -1.20 -10.08 14.07
N LEU A 16 -1.90 -9.19 14.79
CA LEU A 16 -3.00 -9.58 15.66
C LEU A 16 -4.19 -10.19 14.89
N LYS A 17 -4.53 -9.65 13.71
CA LYS A 17 -5.57 -10.25 12.84
C LYS A 17 -5.14 -11.66 12.40
N TYR A 18 -3.87 -11.82 12.02
CA TYR A 18 -3.31 -13.13 11.69
C TYR A 18 -3.45 -14.11 12.86
N LYS A 19 -3.12 -13.69 14.08
CA LYS A 19 -3.27 -14.53 15.28
C LYS A 19 -4.72 -15.02 15.44
N PHE A 20 -5.69 -14.11 15.40
CA PHE A 20 -7.11 -14.49 15.55
C PHE A 20 -7.58 -15.48 14.48
N GLN A 21 -7.23 -15.24 13.23
CA GLN A 21 -7.70 -16.04 12.10
C GLN A 21 -6.96 -17.39 11.96
N ASN A 22 -5.63 -17.36 12.06
CA ASN A 22 -4.77 -18.48 11.67
C ASN A 22 -4.25 -19.31 12.84
N ILE A 23 -4.07 -18.70 14.02
CA ILE A 23 -3.62 -19.40 15.24
C ILE A 23 -4.81 -19.78 16.09
N ASP A 24 -5.61 -18.79 16.51
CA ASP A 24 -6.75 -18.98 17.42
C ASP A 24 -7.98 -19.58 16.69
N LYS A 25 -7.97 -19.60 15.35
CA LYS A 25 -9.04 -20.13 14.48
C LYS A 25 -10.42 -19.54 14.76
N ILE A 26 -10.47 -18.27 15.17
CA ILE A 26 -11.72 -17.54 15.39
C ILE A 26 -12.38 -17.30 14.03
N LYS A 27 -13.63 -17.75 13.88
CA LYS A 27 -14.39 -17.58 12.64
C LYS A 27 -14.69 -16.09 12.42
N GLU A 28 -14.15 -15.55 11.33
CA GLU A 28 -14.56 -14.24 10.81
C GLU A 28 -15.81 -14.43 9.93
N PRO A 29 -16.88 -13.63 10.12
CA PRO A 29 -17.97 -13.59 9.16
C PRO A 29 -17.42 -13.24 7.77
N LYS A 30 -17.80 -14.02 6.74
CA LYS A 30 -17.42 -13.68 5.37
C LYS A 30 -18.13 -12.37 4.99
N SER A 31 -17.37 -11.40 4.48
CA SER A 31 -17.99 -10.19 3.94
C SER A 31 -18.78 -10.52 2.66
N LYS A 32 -19.78 -9.68 2.35
CA LYS A 32 -20.56 -9.77 1.11
C LYS A 32 -19.66 -9.77 -0.13
N GLU A 33 -18.58 -8.99 -0.13
CA GLU A 33 -17.60 -8.95 -1.22
C GLU A 33 -16.83 -10.26 -1.35
N ALA A 34 -16.49 -10.92 -0.24
CA ALA A 34 -15.81 -12.22 -0.26
C ALA A 34 -16.73 -13.33 -0.81
N VAL A 35 -18.01 -13.30 -0.44
CA VAL A 35 -19.02 -14.23 -0.98
C VAL A 35 -19.22 -14.00 -2.48
N PHE A 36 -19.43 -12.75 -2.89
CA PHE A 36 -19.54 -12.35 -4.29
C PHE A 36 -18.31 -12.78 -5.11
N GLY A 37 -17.11 -12.48 -4.61
CA GLY A 37 -15.86 -12.87 -5.26
C GLY A 37 -15.73 -14.38 -5.42
N THR A 38 -16.05 -15.15 -4.39
CA THR A 38 -16.02 -16.63 -4.45
C THR A 38 -16.94 -17.16 -5.54
N LEU A 39 -18.16 -16.62 -5.67
CA LEU A 39 -19.11 -17.03 -6.70
C LEU A 39 -18.61 -16.67 -8.11
N ILE A 40 -18.02 -15.50 -8.29
CA ILE A 40 -17.43 -15.10 -9.58
C ILE A 40 -16.26 -16.02 -9.95
N HIS A 41 -15.35 -16.36 -9.03
CA HIS A 41 -14.27 -17.32 -9.31
C HIS A 41 -14.83 -18.70 -9.66
N GLY A 42 -15.84 -19.17 -8.93
CA GLY A 42 -16.53 -20.43 -9.25
C GLY A 42 -17.20 -20.41 -10.63
N THR A 43 -17.76 -19.26 -11.04
CA THR A 43 -18.32 -19.08 -12.38
C THR A 43 -17.24 -19.07 -13.45
N MET A 44 -16.10 -18.40 -13.22
CA MET A 44 -14.96 -18.43 -14.14
C MET A 44 -14.40 -19.86 -14.29
N LYS A 45 -14.29 -20.60 -13.19
CA LYS A 45 -13.93 -22.03 -13.25
C LYS A 45 -14.93 -22.82 -14.08
N PHE A 46 -16.22 -22.63 -13.87
CA PHE A 46 -17.26 -23.29 -14.67
C PHE A 46 -17.08 -23.00 -16.16
N ILE A 47 -16.90 -21.73 -16.54
CA ILE A 47 -16.69 -21.29 -17.93
C ILE A 47 -15.49 -22.00 -18.58
N HIS A 48 -14.37 -22.13 -17.84
CA HIS A 48 -13.14 -22.71 -18.39
C HIS A 48 -13.01 -24.21 -18.19
N THR A 49 -13.96 -24.86 -17.50
CA THR A 49 -13.91 -26.31 -17.28
C THR A 49 -13.92 -27.03 -18.62
N PRO A 50 -12.87 -27.83 -18.95
CA PRO A 50 -12.79 -28.50 -20.23
C PRO A 50 -14.01 -29.38 -20.49
N SER A 51 -14.63 -29.19 -21.64
CA SER A 51 -15.82 -29.91 -22.07
C SER A 51 -15.84 -30.00 -23.60
N LEU A 52 -16.64 -30.92 -24.15
CA LEU A 52 -16.72 -31.13 -25.60
C LEU A 52 -17.22 -29.87 -26.33
N LEU A 53 -18.12 -29.13 -25.68
CA LEU A 53 -18.60 -27.82 -26.08
C LEU A 53 -18.49 -26.89 -24.87
N PRO A 54 -17.61 -25.88 -24.91
CA PRO A 54 -17.47 -24.95 -23.80
C PRO A 54 -18.80 -24.26 -23.46
N PRO A 55 -19.06 -23.96 -22.17
CA PRO A 55 -20.29 -23.30 -21.74
C PRO A 55 -20.54 -21.99 -22.49
N LYS A 56 -21.78 -21.77 -22.93
CA LYS A 56 -22.21 -20.51 -23.51
C LYS A 56 -22.44 -19.48 -22.41
N LEU A 57 -22.59 -18.22 -22.83
CA LEU A 57 -22.93 -17.12 -21.91
C LEU A 57 -24.17 -17.43 -21.08
N GLU A 58 -25.21 -18.02 -21.68
CA GLU A 58 -26.45 -18.40 -20.99
C GLU A 58 -26.19 -19.42 -19.88
N ASP A 59 -25.36 -20.44 -20.14
CA ASP A 59 -24.99 -21.45 -19.15
C ASP A 59 -24.22 -20.83 -17.98
N ALA A 60 -23.32 -19.89 -18.26
CA ALA A 60 -22.55 -19.20 -17.23
C ALA A 60 -23.43 -18.29 -16.35
N LEU A 61 -24.40 -17.59 -16.96
CA LEU A 61 -25.37 -16.77 -16.23
C LEU A 61 -26.33 -17.62 -15.40
N ASP A 62 -26.75 -18.78 -15.91
CA ASP A 62 -27.55 -19.75 -15.17
C ASP A 62 -26.78 -20.31 -13.96
N TYR A 63 -25.50 -20.69 -14.16
CA TYR A 63 -24.63 -21.12 -13.06
C TYR A 63 -24.50 -20.04 -11.99
N PHE A 64 -24.24 -18.79 -12.39
CA PHE A 64 -24.13 -17.66 -11.46
C PHE A 64 -25.43 -17.43 -10.69
N SER A 65 -26.57 -17.45 -11.38
CA SER A 65 -27.90 -17.22 -10.79
C SER A 65 -28.26 -18.31 -9.78
N LYS A 66 -28.08 -19.60 -10.13
CA LYS A 66 -28.40 -20.73 -9.25
C LYS A 66 -27.58 -20.78 -7.97
N ASN A 67 -26.37 -20.23 -8.00
CA ASN A 67 -25.46 -20.21 -6.86
C ASN A 67 -25.43 -18.83 -6.16
N TRP A 68 -26.30 -17.90 -6.56
CA TRP A 68 -26.46 -16.61 -5.90
C TRP A 68 -27.01 -16.81 -4.48
N ASN A 69 -26.42 -16.11 -3.51
CA ASN A 69 -26.90 -16.11 -2.14
C ASN A 69 -27.33 -14.69 -1.77
N SER A 70 -28.64 -14.46 -1.72
CA SER A 70 -29.25 -13.18 -1.33
C SER A 70 -29.14 -12.90 0.17
N ASP A 71 -29.03 -13.94 1.01
CA ASP A 71 -29.11 -13.84 2.48
C ASP A 71 -27.94 -13.06 3.09
N VAL A 72 -26.88 -12.81 2.32
CA VAL A 72 -25.71 -12.05 2.77
C VAL A 72 -25.90 -10.54 2.65
N PHE A 73 -26.99 -10.08 2.02
CA PHE A 73 -27.30 -8.68 1.84
C PHE A 73 -28.43 -8.24 2.78
N GLU A 74 -28.24 -7.10 3.45
CA GLU A 74 -29.25 -6.55 4.36
C GLU A 74 -30.33 -5.75 3.62
N ASN A 75 -30.04 -5.31 2.39
CA ASN A 75 -30.89 -4.42 1.60
C ASN A 75 -31.07 -4.97 0.17
N GLU A 76 -32.33 -5.06 -0.27
CA GLU A 76 -32.72 -5.51 -1.61
C GLU A 76 -32.11 -4.67 -2.75
N LEU A 77 -31.97 -3.35 -2.58
CA LEU A 77 -31.34 -2.49 -3.59
C LEU A 77 -29.85 -2.81 -3.74
N GLU A 78 -29.18 -3.11 -2.63
CA GLU A 78 -27.77 -3.50 -2.64
C GLU A 78 -27.59 -4.86 -3.29
N GLU A 79 -28.43 -5.83 -2.92
CA GLU A 79 -28.47 -7.15 -3.51
C GLU A 79 -28.65 -7.10 -5.04
N ARG A 80 -29.66 -6.38 -5.52
CA ARG A 80 -29.94 -6.19 -6.95
C ARG A 80 -28.77 -5.55 -7.70
N SER A 81 -28.12 -4.57 -7.08
CA SER A 81 -26.94 -3.90 -7.64
C SER A 81 -25.76 -4.87 -7.75
N ALA A 82 -25.52 -5.69 -6.71
CA ALA A 82 -24.46 -6.69 -6.71
C ALA A 82 -24.72 -7.80 -7.74
N PHE A 83 -25.95 -8.32 -7.83
CA PHE A 83 -26.34 -9.31 -8.83
C PHE A 83 -26.14 -8.78 -10.25
N SER A 84 -26.67 -7.58 -10.54
CA SER A 84 -26.54 -6.93 -11.86
C SER A 84 -25.08 -6.69 -12.24
N MET A 85 -24.23 -6.38 -11.26
CA MET A 85 -22.79 -6.23 -11.46
C MET A 85 -22.13 -7.55 -11.86
N GLY A 86 -22.48 -8.66 -11.18
CA GLY A 86 -21.98 -9.99 -11.52
C GLY A 86 -22.38 -10.41 -12.95
N VAL A 87 -23.65 -10.23 -13.31
CA VAL A 87 -24.16 -10.45 -14.67
C VAL A 87 -23.36 -9.64 -15.69
N SER A 88 -23.19 -8.34 -15.44
CA SER A 88 -22.44 -7.46 -16.35
C SER A 88 -20.98 -7.92 -16.52
N MET A 89 -20.33 -8.34 -15.44
CA MET A 89 -18.95 -8.86 -15.48
C MET A 89 -18.83 -10.10 -16.36
N ILE A 90 -19.77 -11.04 -16.24
CA ILE A 90 -19.79 -12.27 -17.05
C ILE A 90 -20.05 -11.94 -18.51
N GLN A 91 -21.00 -11.05 -18.81
CA GLN A 91 -21.29 -10.61 -20.18
C GLN A 91 -20.08 -9.92 -20.82
N GLU A 92 -19.44 -8.97 -20.13
CA GLU A 92 -18.25 -8.29 -20.62
C GLU A 92 -17.07 -9.26 -20.81
N TYR A 93 -16.96 -10.28 -19.97
CA TYR A 93 -15.98 -11.35 -20.15
C TYR A 93 -16.18 -12.08 -21.48
N TYR A 94 -17.39 -12.54 -21.79
CA TYR A 94 -17.70 -13.25 -23.04
C TYR A 94 -17.60 -12.37 -24.29
N LYS A 95 -17.80 -11.05 -24.18
CA LYS A 95 -17.57 -10.12 -25.30
C LYS A 95 -16.11 -10.03 -25.73
N LYS A 96 -15.19 -10.19 -24.78
CA LYS A 96 -13.74 -10.02 -24.97
C LYS A 96 -12.99 -11.35 -25.10
N ASN A 97 -13.60 -12.45 -24.66
CA ASN A 97 -12.95 -13.75 -24.58
C ASN A 97 -13.89 -14.83 -25.10
N ASN A 98 -13.39 -15.67 -25.98
CA ASN A 98 -14.07 -16.89 -26.39
C ASN A 98 -13.44 -18.08 -25.66
N PRO A 99 -14.19 -18.82 -24.82
CA PRO A 99 -13.65 -19.98 -24.11
C PRO A 99 -13.00 -21.05 -25.00
N ASN A 100 -13.40 -21.14 -26.27
CA ASN A 100 -12.80 -22.08 -27.23
C ASN A 100 -11.34 -21.74 -27.60
N ASP A 101 -10.91 -20.51 -27.39
CA ASP A 101 -9.59 -20.05 -27.84
C ASP A 101 -8.48 -20.40 -26.82
N PHE A 102 -8.84 -20.99 -25.69
CA PHE A 102 -7.93 -21.24 -24.58
C PHE A 102 -7.60 -22.71 -24.41
N ASN A 103 -6.31 -23.00 -24.25
CA ASN A 103 -5.83 -24.32 -23.90
C ASN A 103 -5.54 -24.39 -22.40
N ILE A 104 -6.51 -24.87 -21.63
CA ILE A 104 -6.45 -24.91 -20.16
C ILE A 104 -5.57 -26.07 -19.70
N VAL A 105 -4.52 -25.77 -18.94
CA VAL A 105 -3.66 -26.77 -18.29
C VAL A 105 -4.24 -27.22 -16.95
N ASP A 106 -4.69 -26.25 -16.13
CA ASP A 106 -5.23 -26.53 -14.80
C ASP A 106 -6.13 -25.37 -14.32
N LEU A 107 -7.11 -25.69 -13.46
CA LEU A 107 -8.05 -24.72 -12.86
C LEU A 107 -8.14 -24.93 -11.35
N GLU A 108 -8.20 -23.85 -10.59
CA GLU A 108 -8.13 -23.88 -9.12
C GLU A 108 -7.00 -24.79 -8.63
N SER A 109 -5.83 -24.66 -9.26
CA SER A 109 -4.69 -25.53 -9.04
C SER A 109 -4.10 -25.33 -7.65
N ARG A 110 -4.33 -26.30 -6.76
CA ARG A 110 -3.75 -26.32 -5.43
C ARG A 110 -2.26 -26.62 -5.52
N PHE A 111 -1.46 -25.88 -4.76
CA PHE A 111 -0.03 -26.13 -4.69
C PHE A 111 0.50 -26.09 -3.25
N THR A 112 1.60 -26.79 -3.08
CA THR A 112 2.49 -26.72 -1.91
C THR A 112 3.91 -26.70 -2.41
N ILE A 113 4.67 -25.68 -2.05
CA ILE A 113 6.11 -25.60 -2.31
C ILE A 113 6.86 -25.62 -1.00
N GLU A 114 7.98 -26.34 -0.99
CA GLU A 114 8.89 -26.37 0.14
C GLU A 114 9.93 -25.27 -0.02
N ILE A 115 10.06 -24.43 1.00
CA ILE A 115 11.12 -23.43 1.10
C ILE A 115 12.01 -23.80 2.29
N LYS A 116 13.32 -23.79 2.07
CA LYS A 116 14.33 -24.08 3.09
C LYS A 116 14.88 -22.77 3.63
N ASN A 117 14.93 -22.63 4.95
CA ASN A 117 15.59 -21.51 5.58
C ASN A 117 17.13 -21.72 5.49
N PRO A 118 17.88 -20.79 4.86
CA PRO A 118 19.33 -20.94 4.74
C PRO A 118 20.06 -20.96 6.09
N LYS A 119 19.49 -20.34 7.14
CA LYS A 119 20.16 -20.15 8.44
C LYS A 119 20.21 -21.44 9.27
N ASP A 120 19.12 -22.19 9.33
CA ASP A 120 18.93 -23.35 10.22
C ASP A 120 18.51 -24.63 9.48
N GLN A 121 18.40 -24.56 8.14
CA GLN A 121 17.92 -25.65 7.27
C GLN A 121 16.48 -26.11 7.56
N ALA A 122 15.71 -25.34 8.35
CA ALA A 122 14.32 -25.65 8.63
C ALA A 122 13.48 -25.61 7.35
N GLN A 123 12.57 -26.56 7.22
CA GLN A 123 11.67 -26.68 6.07
C GLN A 123 10.31 -26.06 6.40
N HIS A 124 9.88 -25.15 5.52
CA HIS A 124 8.57 -24.51 5.60
C HIS A 124 7.81 -24.75 4.30
N ILE A 125 6.48 -24.74 4.40
CA ILE A 125 5.59 -25.00 3.28
C ILE A 125 4.85 -23.71 2.93
N VAL A 126 4.97 -23.26 1.69
CA VAL A 126 4.09 -22.24 1.13
C VAL A 126 2.97 -22.93 0.36
N SER A 127 1.74 -22.51 0.57
CA SER A 127 0.56 -23.14 -0.07
C SER A 127 -0.43 -22.12 -0.61
N GLY A 128 -1.18 -22.51 -1.63
CA GLY A 128 -2.17 -21.64 -2.25
C GLY A 128 -2.97 -22.34 -3.33
N ILE A 129 -3.71 -21.53 -4.08
CA ILE A 129 -4.56 -21.96 -5.19
C ILE A 129 -4.32 -20.95 -6.32
N ILE A 130 -3.99 -21.43 -7.51
CA ILE A 130 -3.91 -20.63 -8.73
C ILE A 130 -5.25 -20.77 -9.45
N ASP A 131 -5.90 -19.67 -9.83
CA ASP A 131 -7.23 -19.73 -10.43
C ASP A 131 -7.22 -20.48 -11.78
N ARG A 132 -6.26 -20.14 -12.66
CA ARG A 132 -6.18 -20.71 -14.00
C ARG A 132 -4.75 -20.70 -14.54
N ILE A 133 -4.36 -21.78 -15.21
CA ILE A 133 -3.10 -21.91 -15.92
C ILE A 133 -3.41 -22.31 -17.35
N ASP A 134 -2.91 -21.54 -18.31
CA ASP A 134 -3.10 -21.77 -19.73
C ASP A 134 -1.78 -22.15 -20.40
N LYS A 135 -1.89 -22.98 -21.43
CA LYS A 135 -0.84 -23.19 -22.41
C LYS A 135 -0.99 -22.14 -23.50
N THR A 136 0.05 -21.34 -23.71
CA THR A 136 0.13 -20.42 -24.85
C THR A 136 0.90 -21.08 -26.00
N GLU A 137 0.97 -20.43 -27.16
CA GLU A 137 1.72 -20.93 -28.33
C GLU A 137 3.16 -21.33 -27.96
N ASP A 138 3.85 -20.46 -27.22
CA ASP A 138 5.27 -20.61 -26.90
C ASP A 138 5.57 -20.86 -25.41
N GLY A 139 4.57 -20.97 -24.55
CA GLY A 139 4.81 -21.03 -23.11
C GLY A 139 3.55 -21.23 -22.28
N TYR A 140 3.37 -20.42 -21.26
CA TYR A 140 2.24 -20.50 -20.34
C TYR A 140 1.80 -19.12 -19.85
N GLU A 141 0.52 -19.01 -19.50
CA GLU A 141 -0.02 -17.85 -18.79
C GLU A 141 -0.66 -18.31 -17.48
N ILE A 142 -0.25 -17.71 -16.38
CA ILE A 142 -0.79 -17.96 -15.04
C ILE A 142 -1.71 -16.80 -14.68
N ILE A 143 -2.99 -17.07 -14.44
CA ILE A 143 -4.03 -16.06 -14.30
C ILE A 143 -4.64 -16.12 -12.91
N ASP A 144 -4.85 -14.95 -12.31
CA ASP A 144 -5.64 -14.75 -11.09
C ASP A 144 -6.73 -13.70 -11.35
N TYR A 145 -7.96 -14.04 -10.99
CA TYR A 145 -9.12 -13.19 -11.21
C TYR A 145 -9.28 -12.20 -10.05
N LYS A 146 -9.60 -10.95 -10.36
CA LYS A 146 -9.88 -9.90 -9.38
C LYS A 146 -11.24 -9.28 -9.63
N THR A 147 -12.04 -9.18 -8.57
CA THR A 147 -13.37 -8.53 -8.57
C THR A 147 -13.34 -7.14 -7.94
N THR A 148 -12.16 -6.64 -7.57
CA THR A 148 -12.00 -5.38 -6.86
C THR A 148 -12.36 -4.18 -7.72
N LYS A 149 -12.83 -3.10 -7.08
CA LYS A 149 -13.20 -1.85 -7.77
C LYS A 149 -12.00 -1.04 -8.23
N LYS A 150 -10.88 -1.08 -7.50
CA LYS A 150 -9.71 -0.25 -7.76
C LYS A 150 -8.73 -0.98 -8.68
N MET A 151 -8.34 -0.33 -9.78
CA MET A 151 -7.25 -0.80 -10.64
C MET A 151 -5.89 -0.38 -10.04
N PRO A 152 -4.90 -1.28 -9.98
CA PRO A 152 -3.53 -0.90 -9.67
C PRO A 152 -2.84 -0.25 -10.89
N SER A 153 -1.68 0.37 -10.65
CA SER A 153 -0.73 0.70 -11.73
C SER A 153 -0.05 -0.57 -12.25
N GLN A 154 0.48 -0.52 -13.47
CA GLN A 154 1.28 -1.61 -14.04
C GLN A 154 2.49 -1.96 -13.14
N ASP A 155 3.21 -0.95 -12.65
CA ASP A 155 4.34 -1.12 -11.72
C ASP A 155 3.99 -1.94 -10.47
N LYS A 156 2.76 -1.77 -9.93
CA LYS A 156 2.30 -2.57 -8.81
C LYS A 156 2.05 -4.03 -9.19
N VAL A 157 1.59 -4.31 -10.41
CA VAL A 157 1.44 -5.66 -10.94
C VAL A 157 2.80 -6.30 -11.22
N ASP A 158 3.77 -5.51 -11.68
CA ASP A 158 5.14 -5.98 -11.95
C ASP A 158 5.89 -6.42 -10.69
N ASN A 159 5.51 -5.86 -9.54
CA ASN A 159 6.06 -6.20 -8.23
C ASN A 159 5.08 -6.97 -7.34
N ASP A 160 3.98 -7.49 -7.90
CA ASP A 160 2.99 -8.23 -7.13
C ASP A 160 3.56 -9.56 -6.62
N LEU A 161 3.54 -9.72 -5.29
CA LEU A 161 4.07 -10.87 -4.58
C LEU A 161 3.25 -12.15 -4.81
N GLN A 162 1.93 -12.04 -4.94
CA GLN A 162 1.05 -13.19 -5.17
C GLN A 162 1.41 -13.88 -6.49
N LEU A 163 1.57 -13.09 -7.54
CA LEU A 163 1.98 -13.58 -8.86
C LEU A 163 3.37 -14.23 -8.84
N SER A 164 4.32 -13.68 -8.08
CA SER A 164 5.64 -14.30 -7.90
C SER A 164 5.55 -15.67 -7.20
N VAL A 165 4.68 -15.79 -6.19
CA VAL A 165 4.43 -17.07 -5.50
C VAL A 165 3.79 -18.09 -6.44
N TYR A 166 2.85 -17.67 -7.28
CA TYR A 166 2.22 -18.55 -8.25
C TYR A 166 3.19 -19.05 -9.31
N LEU A 167 4.09 -18.18 -9.81
CA LEU A 167 5.13 -18.62 -10.72
C LEU A 167 6.12 -19.59 -10.05
N ASN A 168 6.53 -19.32 -8.80
CA ASN A 168 7.32 -20.28 -8.01
C ASN A 168 6.63 -21.64 -7.89
N ALA A 169 5.32 -21.65 -7.64
CA ALA A 169 4.52 -22.87 -7.57
C ALA A 169 4.44 -23.61 -8.91
N PHE A 170 4.28 -22.89 -10.01
CA PHE A 170 4.30 -23.45 -11.35
C PHE A 170 5.66 -24.08 -11.67
N LEU A 171 6.76 -23.36 -11.43
CA LEU A 171 8.12 -23.84 -11.69
C LEU A 171 8.51 -25.02 -10.80
N ALA A 172 8.01 -25.08 -9.55
CA ALA A 172 8.21 -26.24 -8.69
C ALA A 172 7.56 -27.50 -9.26
N ARG A 173 6.43 -27.37 -9.97
CA ARG A 173 5.75 -28.48 -10.66
C ARG A 173 6.38 -28.79 -12.01
N TYR A 174 6.87 -27.78 -12.72
CA TYR A 174 7.48 -27.90 -14.05
C TYR A 174 8.90 -27.30 -14.08
N PRO A 175 9.91 -27.93 -13.44
CA PRO A 175 11.24 -27.32 -13.26
C PRO A 175 11.97 -27.00 -14.56
N LYS A 176 11.70 -27.74 -15.65
CA LYS A 176 12.32 -27.52 -16.97
C LYS A 176 11.93 -26.17 -17.59
N GLU A 177 10.78 -25.62 -17.21
CA GLU A 177 10.29 -24.35 -17.76
C GLU A 177 11.07 -23.13 -17.23
N ILE A 178 11.96 -23.33 -16.24
CA ILE A 178 12.85 -22.28 -15.75
C ILE A 178 13.79 -21.74 -16.86
N GLU A 179 14.16 -22.58 -17.83
CA GLU A 179 15.00 -22.21 -18.97
C GLU A 179 14.24 -21.34 -19.99
N ARG A 180 12.90 -21.29 -19.89
CA ARG A 180 11.99 -20.55 -20.77
C ARG A 180 11.16 -19.54 -19.99
N LEU A 181 11.73 -18.97 -18.93
CA LEU A 181 11.05 -18.03 -18.05
C LEU A 181 10.50 -16.81 -18.80
N ASP A 182 11.16 -16.39 -19.87
CA ASP A 182 10.74 -15.30 -20.77
C ASP A 182 9.45 -15.62 -21.55
N LYS A 183 9.05 -16.90 -21.59
CA LYS A 183 7.81 -17.38 -22.23
C LYS A 183 6.67 -17.60 -21.25
N ILE A 184 6.87 -17.31 -19.96
CA ILE A 184 5.85 -17.46 -18.94
C ILE A 184 5.37 -16.08 -18.50
N THR A 185 4.07 -15.85 -18.62
CA THR A 185 3.43 -14.62 -18.15
C THR A 185 2.57 -14.89 -16.93
N VAL A 186 2.53 -13.91 -16.03
CA VAL A 186 1.64 -13.88 -14.86
C VAL A 186 0.67 -12.72 -15.01
N SER A 187 -0.61 -12.95 -14.79
CA SER A 187 -1.67 -12.01 -15.15
C SER A 187 -2.70 -11.85 -14.03
N LEU A 188 -3.09 -10.59 -13.79
CA LEU A 188 -4.27 -10.25 -13.01
C LEU A 188 -5.40 -9.84 -13.94
N TYR A 189 -6.50 -10.59 -13.95
CA TYR A 189 -7.69 -10.24 -14.72
C TYR A 189 -8.70 -9.54 -13.82
N TYR A 190 -8.80 -8.21 -13.97
CA TYR A 190 -9.79 -7.37 -13.31
C TYR A 190 -11.15 -7.44 -14.02
N LEU A 191 -11.97 -8.42 -13.63
CA LEU A 191 -13.25 -8.74 -14.27
C LEU A 191 -14.23 -7.57 -14.28
N LYS A 192 -14.22 -6.73 -13.23
CA LYS A 192 -15.10 -5.56 -13.13
C LYS A 192 -14.84 -4.50 -14.20
N HIS A 193 -13.59 -4.43 -14.66
CA HIS A 193 -13.16 -3.47 -15.69
C HIS A 193 -12.99 -4.14 -17.05
N GLY A 194 -13.04 -5.48 -17.10
CA GLY A 194 -12.73 -6.24 -18.30
C GLY A 194 -11.30 -6.02 -18.80
N VAL A 195 -10.34 -5.81 -17.88
CA VAL A 195 -8.93 -5.51 -18.19
C VAL A 195 -8.04 -6.60 -17.61
N LYS A 196 -7.13 -7.13 -18.43
CA LYS A 196 -6.06 -8.05 -18.01
C LYS A 196 -4.74 -7.29 -17.96
N LEU A 197 -4.08 -7.32 -16.80
CA LEU A 197 -2.74 -6.76 -16.61
C LEU A 197 -1.76 -7.91 -16.48
N SER A 198 -0.83 -8.00 -17.44
CA SER A 198 0.15 -9.08 -17.52
C SER A 198 1.53 -8.57 -17.13
N SER A 199 2.35 -9.46 -16.61
CA SER A 199 3.72 -9.17 -16.21
C SER A 199 4.60 -10.42 -16.34
N THR A 200 5.91 -10.23 -16.31
CA THR A 200 6.91 -11.30 -16.25
C THR A 200 7.68 -11.22 -14.94
N ARG A 201 8.48 -12.23 -14.63
CA ARG A 201 9.29 -12.25 -13.40
C ARG A 201 10.71 -12.66 -13.70
N THR A 202 11.63 -12.09 -12.93
CA THR A 202 13.02 -12.52 -12.88
C THR A 202 13.24 -13.54 -11.77
N LEU A 203 14.30 -14.35 -11.89
CA LEU A 203 14.69 -15.29 -10.82
C LEU A 203 14.96 -14.59 -9.49
N GLU A 204 15.46 -13.35 -9.51
CA GLU A 204 15.70 -12.58 -8.29
C GLU A 204 14.38 -12.19 -7.60
N GLN A 205 13.36 -11.75 -8.36
CA GLN A 205 12.03 -11.48 -7.78
C GLN A 205 11.43 -12.73 -7.13
N LEU A 206 11.63 -13.90 -7.74
CA LEU A 206 11.18 -15.18 -7.19
C LEU A 206 11.90 -15.55 -5.89
N LYS A 207 13.20 -15.28 -5.79
CA LYS A 207 13.98 -15.45 -4.55
C LYS A 207 13.53 -14.47 -3.47
N THR A 208 13.34 -13.19 -3.81
CA THR A 208 12.84 -12.17 -2.88
C THR A 208 11.49 -12.55 -2.30
N ALA A 209 10.59 -13.10 -3.12
CA ALA A 209 9.30 -13.61 -2.64
C ALA A 209 9.49 -14.71 -1.58
N ASN A 210 10.34 -15.70 -1.83
CA ASN A 210 10.62 -16.76 -0.86
C ASN A 210 11.25 -16.22 0.43
N GLN A 211 12.18 -15.27 0.32
CA GLN A 211 12.82 -14.65 1.48
C GLN A 211 11.80 -13.95 2.37
N LEU A 212 10.85 -13.21 1.77
CA LEU A 212 9.80 -12.53 2.53
C LEU A 212 8.91 -13.50 3.32
N PHE A 213 8.64 -14.69 2.78
CA PHE A 213 7.95 -15.74 3.54
C PHE A 213 8.77 -16.21 4.74
N LEU A 214 10.07 -16.43 4.57
CA LEU A 214 10.96 -16.83 5.67
C LEU A 214 11.00 -15.75 6.76
N ASP A 215 11.11 -14.48 6.38
CA ASP A 215 11.16 -13.36 7.32
C ASP A 215 9.86 -13.22 8.12
N VAL A 216 8.71 -13.43 7.48
CA VAL A 216 7.40 -13.41 8.14
C VAL A 216 7.23 -14.63 9.05
N ILE A 217 7.68 -15.81 8.63
CA ILE A 217 7.65 -17.01 9.47
C ILE A 217 8.49 -16.81 10.73
N GLU A 218 9.71 -16.27 10.61
CA GLU A 218 10.57 -15.97 11.75
C GLU A 218 9.87 -15.02 12.74
N GLN A 219 9.13 -14.02 12.24
CA GLN A 219 8.34 -13.12 13.07
C GLN A 219 7.15 -13.81 13.74
N ILE A 220 6.46 -14.71 13.04
CA ILE A 220 5.35 -15.48 13.63
C ILE A 220 5.88 -16.39 14.75
N GLU A 221 7.04 -17.03 14.55
CA GLU A 221 7.65 -17.93 15.53
C GLU A 221 8.14 -17.21 16.79
N LYS A 222 8.49 -15.90 16.70
CA LYS A 222 8.76 -15.05 17.87
C LYS A 222 7.53 -14.84 18.76
N GLY A 223 6.32 -15.00 18.22
CA GLY A 223 5.08 -14.98 19.01
C GLY A 223 4.55 -13.59 19.39
N GLU A 224 5.10 -12.52 18.81
CA GLU A 224 4.67 -11.14 19.08
C GLU A 224 3.62 -10.68 18.05
N PHE A 225 2.36 -10.59 18.49
CA PHE A 225 1.22 -10.23 17.63
C PHE A 225 0.62 -8.89 18.05
N VAL A 226 1.22 -7.80 17.58
CA VAL A 226 0.82 -6.43 17.89
C VAL A 226 -0.26 -5.94 16.91
N PRO A 227 -1.34 -5.28 17.37
CA PRO A 227 -2.32 -4.69 16.46
C PRO A 227 -1.70 -3.56 15.64
N ASN A 228 -2.05 -3.49 14.36
CA ASN A 228 -1.68 -2.39 13.47
C ASN A 228 -2.95 -1.67 12.98
N VAL A 229 -3.05 -0.36 13.25
CA VAL A 229 -4.21 0.46 12.83
C VAL A 229 -3.98 0.91 11.39
N THR A 230 -4.83 0.42 10.49
CA THR A 230 -4.81 0.75 9.07
C THR A 230 -6.21 1.17 8.61
N PRO A 231 -6.35 1.79 7.43
CA PRO A 231 -7.67 2.06 6.87
C PRO A 231 -8.54 0.80 6.72
N LEU A 232 -7.93 -0.39 6.61
CA LEU A 232 -8.64 -1.66 6.52
C LEU A 232 -9.35 -2.04 7.83
N CYS A 233 -9.02 -1.39 8.94
CA CYS A 233 -9.61 -1.71 10.23
C CYS A 233 -11.14 -1.49 10.23
N ASP A 234 -11.68 -0.56 9.45
CA ASP A 234 -13.12 -0.29 9.35
C ASP A 234 -13.94 -1.49 8.86
N TRP A 235 -13.32 -2.38 8.08
CA TRP A 235 -13.92 -3.61 7.55
C TRP A 235 -13.40 -4.89 8.23
N CYS A 236 -12.64 -4.76 9.32
CA CYS A 236 -12.11 -5.93 10.03
C CYS A 236 -13.22 -6.62 10.85
N GLY A 237 -13.48 -7.91 10.60
CA GLY A 237 -14.50 -8.67 11.33
C GLY A 237 -14.17 -8.93 12.79
N PHE A 238 -12.93 -8.68 13.22
CA PHE A 238 -12.48 -8.84 14.60
C PHE A 238 -12.54 -7.56 15.44
N GLN A 239 -13.16 -6.47 14.96
CA GLN A 239 -13.26 -5.21 15.73
C GLN A 239 -13.75 -5.43 17.17
N LYS A 240 -14.78 -6.27 17.38
CA LYS A 240 -15.38 -6.52 18.70
C LYS A 240 -14.40 -7.06 19.74
N ILE A 241 -13.39 -7.83 19.32
CA ILE A 241 -12.39 -8.43 20.22
C ILE A 241 -11.04 -7.72 20.15
N CYS A 242 -10.89 -6.72 19.27
CA CYS A 242 -9.63 -6.02 19.07
C CYS A 242 -9.40 -4.97 20.17
N PRO A 243 -8.24 -4.96 20.84
CA PRO A 243 -7.94 -3.99 21.90
C PRO A 243 -8.01 -2.53 21.42
N MET A 244 -7.67 -2.25 20.16
CA MET A 244 -7.73 -0.91 19.57
C MET A 244 -9.16 -0.38 19.38
N TRP A 245 -10.15 -1.27 19.37
CA TRP A 245 -11.55 -0.93 19.13
C TRP A 245 -12.43 -1.09 20.37
N LYS A 246 -11.89 -1.52 21.53
CA LYS A 246 -12.67 -1.73 22.76
C LYS A 246 -13.53 -0.53 23.14
N HIS A 247 -12.98 0.68 23.13
CA HIS A 247 -13.73 1.90 23.49
C HIS A 247 -14.89 2.23 22.53
N LYS A 248 -14.89 1.69 21.30
CA LYS A 248 -15.99 1.88 20.34
C LYS A 248 -17.28 1.20 20.84
N PHE A 249 -17.17 0.07 21.52
CA PHE A 249 -18.32 -0.70 21.99
C PHE A 249 -18.64 -0.29 23.42
N LYS A 250 -19.86 0.22 23.65
CA LYS A 250 -20.28 0.77 24.95
C LYS A 250 -20.14 -0.26 26.08
N GLU A 251 -20.47 -1.52 25.78
CA GLU A 251 -20.38 -2.67 26.70
C GLU A 251 -18.96 -2.94 27.21
N GLU A 252 -17.93 -2.55 26.46
CA GLU A 252 -16.52 -2.77 26.78
C GLU A 252 -15.87 -1.55 27.48
N ARG A 253 -16.60 -0.43 27.62
CA ARG A 253 -16.09 0.77 28.28
C ARG A 253 -16.07 0.58 29.79
N LYS A 254 -14.89 0.75 30.39
CA LYS A 254 -14.73 0.75 31.86
C LYS A 254 -15.15 2.07 32.51
N ILE A 255 -14.96 3.17 31.78
CA ILE A 255 -15.28 4.53 32.21
C ILE A 255 -16.07 5.15 31.06
N ASP A 256 -17.32 5.51 31.32
CA ASP A 256 -18.23 6.10 30.33
C ASP A 256 -19.03 7.23 31.01
N THR A 257 -18.35 8.36 31.22
CA THR A 257 -18.93 9.58 31.81
C THR A 257 -19.21 10.61 30.73
N GLU A 258 -20.27 11.39 30.89
CA GLU A 258 -20.60 12.51 29.99
C GLU A 258 -19.43 13.50 29.85
N GLU A 259 -18.71 13.79 30.95
CA GLU A 259 -17.54 14.68 30.96
C GLU A 259 -16.45 14.24 29.97
N ILE A 260 -15.99 12.98 30.05
CA ILE A 260 -14.96 12.45 29.14
C ILE A 260 -15.47 12.41 27.70
N ASN A 261 -16.74 12.03 27.47
CA ASN A 261 -17.32 11.99 26.13
C ASN A 261 -17.34 13.40 25.49
N THR A 262 -17.70 14.42 26.26
CA THR A 262 -17.65 15.84 25.84
C THR A 262 -16.22 16.27 25.58
N ALA A 263 -15.27 15.96 26.47
CA ALA A 263 -13.86 16.31 26.29
C ALA A 263 -13.24 15.71 25.01
N ILE A 264 -13.58 14.44 24.68
CA ILE A 264 -13.16 13.80 23.43
C ILE A 264 -13.73 14.55 22.22
N GLY A 265 -15.03 14.88 22.25
CA GLY A 265 -15.71 15.62 21.18
C GLY A 265 -15.09 17.01 20.96
N ASP A 266 -14.90 17.77 22.03
CA ASP A 266 -14.31 19.10 22.00
C ASP A 266 -12.89 19.08 21.45
N TYR A 267 -12.08 18.09 21.86
CA TYR A 267 -10.72 17.92 21.34
C TYR A 267 -10.73 17.72 19.81
N ILE A 268 -11.58 16.84 19.30
CA ILE A 268 -11.70 16.57 17.86
C ILE A 268 -12.13 17.84 17.11
N ASN A 269 -13.15 18.54 17.63
CA ASN A 269 -13.66 19.77 17.04
C ASN A 269 -12.60 20.88 17.00
N LEU A 270 -11.89 21.10 18.11
CA LEU A 270 -10.80 22.07 18.17
C LEU A 270 -9.66 21.70 17.21
N LYS A 271 -9.32 20.40 17.09
CA LYS A 271 -8.27 19.96 16.15
C LYS A 271 -8.67 20.17 14.69
N SER A 272 -9.94 19.90 14.37
CA SER A 272 -10.52 20.19 13.05
C SER A 272 -10.49 21.69 12.76
N ALA A 273 -10.92 22.52 13.71
CA ALA A 273 -10.91 23.98 13.60
C ALA A 273 -9.49 24.52 13.36
N ILE A 274 -8.49 24.06 14.11
CA ILE A 274 -7.07 24.44 13.90
C ILE A 274 -6.62 24.11 12.47
N THR A 275 -6.99 22.92 11.98
CA THR A 275 -6.62 22.49 10.62
C THR A 275 -7.28 23.40 9.58
N SER A 276 -8.58 23.67 9.72
CA SER A 276 -9.33 24.58 8.84
C SER A 276 -8.75 26.00 8.85
N THR A 277 -8.49 26.56 10.04
CA THR A 277 -7.91 27.90 10.20
C THR A 277 -6.52 27.97 9.57
N LYS A 278 -5.69 26.93 9.68
CA LYS A 278 -4.37 26.88 9.00
C LYS A 278 -4.50 26.90 7.48
N THR A 279 -5.44 26.15 6.92
CA THR A 279 -5.71 26.16 5.46
C THR A 279 -6.15 27.55 5.00
N GLN A 280 -7.12 28.15 5.69
CA GLN A 280 -7.60 29.51 5.37
C GLN A 280 -6.48 30.55 5.49
N LEU A 281 -5.64 30.45 6.53
CA LEU A 281 -4.50 31.34 6.70
C LEU A 281 -3.52 31.20 5.52
N ALA A 282 -3.22 29.99 5.07
CA ALA A 282 -2.34 29.76 3.93
C ALA A 282 -2.88 30.37 2.63
N GLU A 283 -4.19 30.23 2.36
CA GLU A 283 -4.84 30.86 1.20
C GLU A 283 -4.77 32.39 1.25
N LEU A 284 -4.98 32.99 2.43
CA LEU A 284 -4.85 34.43 2.62
C LEU A 284 -3.40 34.90 2.42
N GLN A 285 -2.43 34.17 2.97
CA GLN A 285 -1.01 34.46 2.80
C GLN A 285 -0.60 34.43 1.32
N GLU A 286 -1.10 33.46 0.54
CA GLU A 286 -0.84 33.38 -0.90
C GLU A 286 -1.44 34.58 -1.64
N LYS A 287 -2.70 34.94 -1.35
CA LYS A 287 -3.36 36.12 -1.94
C LYS A 287 -2.61 37.41 -1.64
N ILE A 288 -2.22 37.62 -0.37
CA ILE A 288 -1.46 38.79 0.06
C ILE A 288 -0.08 38.81 -0.63
N ALA A 289 0.61 37.68 -0.71
CA ALA A 289 1.91 37.61 -1.38
C ALA A 289 1.82 37.95 -2.87
N LYS A 290 0.80 37.45 -3.58
CA LYS A 290 0.54 37.79 -4.99
C LYS A 290 0.26 39.29 -5.17
N TYR A 291 -0.57 39.86 -4.31
CA TYR A 291 -0.86 41.30 -4.33
C TYR A 291 0.40 42.14 -4.10
N MET A 292 1.21 41.79 -3.09
CA MET A 292 2.48 42.46 -2.80
C MET A 292 3.47 42.41 -3.97
N GLU A 293 3.52 41.27 -4.68
CA GLU A 293 4.35 41.11 -5.88
C GLU A 293 3.84 41.93 -7.07
N GLN A 294 2.53 41.99 -7.29
CA GLN A 294 1.91 42.80 -8.34
C GLN A 294 2.14 44.30 -8.12
N GLU A 295 2.00 44.77 -6.89
CA GLU A 295 2.20 46.17 -6.51
C GLU A 295 3.68 46.52 -6.31
N GLY A 296 4.58 45.52 -6.26
CA GLY A 296 6.00 45.73 -6.02
C GLY A 296 6.32 46.27 -4.63
N VAL A 297 5.54 45.90 -3.61
CA VAL A 297 5.66 46.44 -2.24
C VAL A 297 6.02 45.36 -1.22
N ASP A 298 6.91 45.70 -0.28
CA ASP A 298 7.29 44.82 0.84
C ASP A 298 6.37 44.94 2.06
N ARG A 299 5.39 45.87 2.03
CA ARG A 299 4.43 46.10 3.12
C ARG A 299 3.05 46.45 2.60
N VAL A 300 2.02 45.95 3.28
CA VAL A 300 0.62 46.28 3.04
C VAL A 300 -0.06 46.67 4.35
N PHE A 301 -1.09 47.51 4.23
CA PHE A 301 -1.76 48.16 5.36
C PHE A 301 -3.25 47.87 5.30
N SER A 302 -3.85 47.63 6.46
CA SER A 302 -5.31 47.58 6.63
C SER A 302 -5.71 48.37 7.88
N GLU A 303 -7.01 48.47 8.14
CA GLU A 303 -7.52 49.11 9.36
C GLU A 303 -7.04 48.37 10.62
N GLU A 304 -6.85 47.06 10.51
CA GLU A 304 -6.48 46.13 11.59
C GLU A 304 -4.97 46.01 11.84
N GLY A 305 -4.12 46.46 10.91
CA GLY A 305 -2.66 46.42 11.11
C GLY A 305 -1.81 46.48 9.85
N ILE A 306 -0.57 46.04 9.98
CA ILE A 306 0.45 46.06 8.93
C ILE A 306 0.97 44.64 8.71
N ILE A 307 1.06 44.24 7.45
CA ILE A 307 1.72 43.00 7.04
C ILE A 307 3.00 43.38 6.31
N ALA A 308 4.13 42.83 6.74
CA ALA A 308 5.43 43.02 6.12
C ALA A 308 5.96 41.69 5.59
N GLN A 309 6.42 41.69 4.34
CA GLN A 309 7.13 40.57 3.76
C GLN A 309 8.62 40.70 4.12
N THR A 310 9.17 39.64 4.69
CA THR A 310 10.60 39.54 4.99
C THR A 310 11.20 38.45 4.13
N LEU A 311 12.18 38.83 3.32
CA LEU A 311 13.03 37.92 2.57
C LEU A 311 14.09 37.36 3.52
N ARG A 312 13.95 36.07 3.85
CA ARG A 312 14.97 35.34 4.60
C ARG A 312 15.78 34.49 3.62
N LYS A 313 17.02 34.89 3.41
CA LYS A 313 18.02 34.12 2.69
C LYS A 313 18.74 33.21 3.68
N THR A 314 18.68 31.90 3.46
CA THR A 314 19.51 30.94 4.18
C THR A 314 20.70 30.58 3.32
N TYR A 315 21.87 30.46 3.94
CA TYR A 315 23.13 30.15 3.29
C TYR A 315 23.67 28.86 3.88
N LYS A 316 24.18 27.98 3.03
CA LYS A 316 24.98 26.82 3.41
C LYS A 316 26.44 27.09 3.08
N TYR A 317 27.36 26.33 3.66
CA TYR A 317 28.76 26.40 3.28
C TYR A 317 29.07 25.32 2.25
N ASP A 318 29.84 25.66 1.22
CA ASP A 318 30.36 24.67 0.28
C ASP A 318 31.31 23.73 1.04
N GLU A 319 30.96 22.44 1.11
CA GLU A 319 31.70 21.45 1.88
C GLU A 319 33.15 21.30 1.40
N LYS A 320 33.42 21.45 0.09
CA LYS A 320 34.76 21.30 -0.48
C LYS A 320 35.64 22.50 -0.12
N GLN A 321 35.12 23.71 -0.33
CA GLN A 321 35.86 24.93 0.01
C GLN A 321 36.08 25.04 1.52
N LEU A 322 35.08 24.66 2.32
CA LEU A 322 35.19 24.68 3.77
C LEU A 322 36.23 23.66 4.27
N LYS A 323 36.32 22.49 3.62
CA LYS A 323 37.35 21.50 3.89
C LYS A 323 38.75 22.02 3.56
N GLU A 324 38.94 22.60 2.38
CA GLU A 324 40.22 23.18 1.96
C GLU A 324 40.73 24.28 2.92
N ILE A 325 39.82 25.02 3.56
CA ILE A 325 40.16 26.08 4.52
C ILE A 325 40.46 25.52 5.92
N LEU A 326 39.72 24.50 6.38
CA LEU A 326 39.80 23.99 7.77
C LEU A 326 40.73 22.79 7.96
N GLU A 327 41.04 22.04 6.89
CA GLU A 327 41.93 20.87 6.92
C GLU A 327 43.39 21.24 7.22
N PRO A 328 44.00 22.31 6.64
CA PRO A 328 45.34 22.76 7.01
C PRO A 328 45.47 23.27 8.45
N LEU A 329 44.34 23.54 9.11
CA LEU A 329 44.27 24.06 10.49
C LEU A 329 43.91 22.99 11.52
N ASP A 330 43.77 21.73 11.09
CA ASP A 330 43.35 20.61 11.93
C ASP A 330 42.01 20.85 12.65
N LYS A 331 41.11 21.61 12.00
CA LYS A 331 39.78 21.96 12.53
C LYS A 331 38.63 21.28 11.78
N TRP A 332 38.91 20.60 10.68
CA TRP A 332 37.89 19.93 9.87
C TRP A 332 37.14 18.83 10.64
N GLU A 333 37.84 17.97 11.39
CA GLU A 333 37.23 16.87 12.15
C GLU A 333 36.31 17.34 13.28
N SER A 334 36.47 18.60 13.73
CA SER A 334 35.60 19.20 14.74
C SER A 334 34.24 19.63 14.17
N VAL A 335 34.07 19.66 12.84
CA VAL A 335 32.80 19.95 12.16
C VAL A 335 32.09 18.63 11.85
N LEU A 336 31.33 18.11 12.81
CA LEU A 336 30.44 16.97 12.60
C LEU A 336 29.32 17.37 11.60
N LYS A 337 29.52 17.10 10.30
CA LYS A 337 28.60 17.41 9.18
C LYS A 337 28.13 18.87 9.13
N VAL A 338 28.91 19.81 8.57
CA VAL A 338 28.57 21.24 8.32
C VAL A 338 27.47 21.78 9.24
N ASP A 339 27.59 21.51 10.55
CA ASP A 339 26.58 21.87 11.52
C ASP A 339 26.85 23.33 11.87
N GLY A 340 25.87 24.19 11.62
CA GLY A 340 25.98 25.62 11.85
C GLY A 340 26.37 25.98 13.29
N ILE A 341 26.10 25.09 14.26
CA ILE A 341 26.50 25.27 15.66
C ILE A 341 27.99 24.93 15.84
N ALA A 342 28.46 23.81 15.29
CA ALA A 342 29.86 23.39 15.38
C ALA A 342 30.79 24.39 14.66
N LEU A 343 30.38 24.86 13.47
CA LEU A 343 31.15 25.83 12.71
C LEU A 343 31.26 27.18 13.44
N LYS A 344 30.19 27.63 14.11
CA LYS A 344 30.19 28.88 14.90
C LYS A 344 31.19 28.83 16.06
N ASN A 345 31.33 27.69 16.72
CA ASN A 345 32.30 27.50 17.80
C ASN A 345 33.75 27.57 17.29
N ILE A 346 34.02 27.02 16.11
CA ILE A 346 35.35 27.07 15.48
C ILE A 346 35.66 28.49 15.00
N MET A 347 34.68 29.18 14.38
CA MET A 347 34.83 30.56 13.91
C MET A 347 35.28 31.53 15.02
N ALA A 348 34.92 31.28 16.28
CA ALA A 348 35.36 32.11 17.41
C ALA A 348 36.88 32.03 17.68
N VAL A 349 37.54 30.96 17.24
CA VAL A 349 38.96 30.65 17.50
C VAL A 349 39.84 30.88 16.25
N LEU A 350 39.25 30.97 15.05
CA LEU A 350 39.99 31.22 13.81
C LEU A 350 40.57 32.65 13.74
N SER A 351 41.66 32.83 13.00
CA SER A 351 42.24 34.15 12.72
C SER A 351 41.32 34.99 11.80
N PRO A 352 41.41 36.33 11.83
CA PRO A 352 40.52 37.19 11.03
C PRO A 352 40.54 36.91 9.52
N GLY A 353 41.70 36.56 8.95
CA GLY A 353 41.82 36.22 7.53
C GLY A 353 41.08 34.94 7.16
N VAL A 354 41.26 33.89 7.97
CA VAL A 354 40.59 32.59 7.76
C VAL A 354 39.08 32.72 7.94
N ARG A 355 38.61 33.56 8.88
CA ARG A 355 37.16 33.84 9.03
C ARG A 355 36.57 34.43 7.75
N GLN A 356 37.27 35.33 7.09
CA GLN A 356 36.81 35.91 5.82
C GLN A 356 36.75 34.87 4.70
N ASP A 357 37.71 33.96 4.64
CA ASP A 357 37.69 32.87 3.64
C ASP A 357 36.55 31.87 3.90
N VAL A 358 36.28 31.53 5.16
CA VAL A 358 35.11 30.73 5.55
C VAL A 358 33.80 31.45 5.18
N GLU A 359 33.71 32.77 5.39
CA GLU A 359 32.53 33.54 4.98
C GLU A 359 32.34 33.62 3.46
N ARG A 360 33.42 33.58 2.68
CA ARG A 360 33.37 33.51 1.21
C ARG A 360 32.89 32.16 0.68
N ALA A 361 33.06 31.09 1.45
CA ALA A 361 32.55 29.76 1.13
C ALA A 361 31.03 29.61 1.34
N ARG A 362 30.30 30.69 1.68
CA ARG A 362 28.84 30.68 1.84
C ARG A 362 28.16 30.70 0.47
N VAL A 363 27.37 29.67 0.21
CA VAL A 363 26.50 29.55 -0.96
C VAL A 363 25.06 29.75 -0.55
N LEU A 364 24.28 30.48 -1.36
CA LEU A 364 22.85 30.65 -1.14
C LEU A 364 22.16 29.28 -1.20
N ASP A 365 21.44 28.92 -0.14
CA ASP A 365 20.77 27.62 -0.04
C ASP A 365 19.28 27.74 -0.39
N LYS A 366 18.58 28.68 0.24
CA LYS A 366 17.15 28.90 -0.01
C LYS A 366 16.77 30.35 0.25
N GLU A 367 15.91 30.90 -0.61
CA GLU A 367 15.20 32.14 -0.33
C GLU A 367 13.78 31.80 0.11
N SER A 368 13.39 32.29 1.29
CA SER A 368 12.04 32.11 1.83
C SER A 368 11.43 33.47 2.12
N LYS A 369 10.24 33.72 1.57
CA LYS A 369 9.43 34.90 1.88
C LYS A 369 8.53 34.54 3.06
N SER A 370 8.58 35.33 4.12
CA SER A 370 7.71 35.17 5.30
C SER A 370 6.92 36.45 5.56
N LEU A 371 5.66 36.32 5.98
CA LEU A 371 4.81 37.46 6.32
C LEU A 371 4.81 37.65 7.84
N THR A 372 5.17 38.85 8.29
CA THR A 372 5.11 39.25 9.70
C THR A 372 3.96 40.22 9.89
N ILE A 373 3.17 40.02 10.94
CA ILE A 373 2.01 40.85 11.26
C ILE A 373 2.37 41.76 12.43
N LYS A 374 2.13 43.06 12.28
CA LYS A 374 2.12 44.02 13.37
C LYS A 374 0.71 44.56 13.53
N LYS A 375 0.03 44.14 14.60
CA LYS A 375 -1.30 44.69 14.96
C LYS A 375 -1.14 46.15 15.40
N LYS A 376 -2.15 46.97 15.13
CA LYS A 376 -2.24 48.33 15.65
C LYS A 376 -2.44 48.34 17.17
#